data_AF-A0AAF0JP11-F1
#
_entry.id   AF-A0AAF0JP11-F1
#
_cell.length_a   1.000
_cell.length_b   1.000
_cell.length_c   1.000
_cell.angle_alpha   90.00
_cell.angle_beta   90.00
_cell.angle_gamma   90.00
#
_symmetry.space_group_name_H-M   'P 1'
#
loop_
_entity.id
_entity.type
_entity.pdbx_description
1 polymer ?
#
loop_
_entity_poly.entity_id
_entity_poly.type
_entity_poly.pdbx_seq_one_letter_code
_entity_poly.pdbx_strand_id
1 'polypeptide(L)'
;MSRLEKLLNILRTYRVDRVFLHSLVYVLERIEGINLGYEDCVWKVTSTGVYCNMIEDDLRKLAELGLIKINGVEINVPTRINEQRFVEIKDVGKLVREAVTHFIVTESTSSHFGNDLLGRKR
;
A
#
# COMPACT_ATOMS: atom_id res chain seq x y z
N MET A 1 -5.22 -15.69 7.11
CA MET A 1 -4.23 -15.33 6.07
C MET A 1 -3.27 -14.32 6.66
N SER A 2 -1.98 -14.61 6.62
CA SER A 2 -0.90 -13.72 7.05
C SER A 2 -0.78 -12.50 6.13
N ARG A 3 -0.16 -11.42 6.62
CA ARG A 3 0.14 -10.22 5.82
C ARG A 3 0.89 -10.55 4.53
N LEU A 4 1.89 -11.43 4.62
CA LEU A 4 2.69 -11.89 3.49
C LEU A 4 1.83 -12.61 2.42
N GLU A 5 0.92 -13.49 2.85
CA GLU A 5 -0.02 -14.17 1.95
C GLU A 5 -1.04 -13.20 1.33
N LYS A 6 -1.52 -12.21 2.09
CA LYS A 6 -2.41 -11.16 1.59
C LYS A 6 -1.70 -10.33 0.50
N LEU A 7 -0.45 -9.92 0.73
CA LEU A 7 0.34 -9.20 -0.26
C LEU A 7 0.56 -10.03 -1.54
N LEU A 8 0.91 -11.31 -1.40
CA LEU A 8 1.07 -12.20 -2.54
C LEU A 8 -0.24 -12.34 -3.35
N ASN A 9 -1.39 -12.39 -2.66
CA ASN A 9 -2.69 -12.42 -3.34
C ASN A 9 -3.01 -11.12 -4.06
N ILE A 10 -2.63 -9.96 -3.50
CA ILE A 10 -2.71 -8.68 -4.21
C ILE A 10 -1.88 -8.74 -5.50
N LEU A 11 -0.63 -9.17 -5.43
CA LEU A 11 0.26 -9.25 -6.59
C LEU A 11 -0.20 -10.25 -7.66
N ARG A 12 -0.94 -11.29 -7.27
CA ARG A 12 -1.57 -12.24 -8.20
C ARG A 12 -2.84 -11.69 -8.84
N THR A 13 -3.54 -10.81 -8.13
CA THR A 13 -4.83 -10.26 -8.57
C THR A 13 -4.64 -9.00 -9.40
N TYR A 14 -3.75 -8.11 -8.98
CA TYR A 14 -3.55 -6.79 -9.57
C TYR A 14 -2.18 -6.71 -10.21
N ARG A 15 -2.16 -6.39 -11.51
CA ARG A 15 -0.90 -6.08 -12.19
C ARG A 15 -0.55 -4.62 -11.88
N VAL A 16 0.39 -4.43 -10.95
CA VAL A 16 0.83 -3.12 -10.49
C VAL A 16 2.33 -3.13 -10.26
N ASP A 17 3.01 -2.06 -10.67
CA ASP A 17 4.44 -1.91 -10.41
C ASP A 17 4.69 -1.68 -8.92
N ARG A 18 5.90 -2.03 -8.47
CA ARG A 18 6.36 -1.89 -7.09
C ARG A 18 6.06 -0.51 -6.50
N VAL A 19 6.29 0.54 -7.28
CA VAL A 19 6.08 1.93 -6.85
C VAL A 19 4.61 2.19 -6.51
N PHE A 20 3.70 1.69 -7.34
CA PHE A 20 2.27 1.94 -7.21
C PHE A 20 1.57 0.94 -6.29
N LEU A 21 2.19 -0.21 -6.02
CA LEU A 21 1.70 -1.19 -5.06
C LEU A 21 1.45 -0.56 -3.68
N HIS A 22 2.31 0.35 -3.24
CA HIS A 22 2.13 1.04 -1.97
C HIS A 22 0.83 1.84 -1.93
N SER A 23 0.53 2.57 -3.01
CA SER A 23 -0.71 3.33 -3.11
C SER A 23 -1.93 2.41 -3.20
N LEU A 24 -1.82 1.28 -3.91
CA LEU A 24 -2.87 0.27 -3.94
C LEU A 24 -3.16 -0.30 -2.55
N VAL A 25 -2.12 -0.73 -1.82
CA VAL A 25 -2.26 -1.26 -0.46
C VAL A 25 -2.87 -0.21 0.48
N TYR A 26 -2.44 1.06 0.36
CA TYR A 26 -3.01 2.15 1.16
C TYR A 26 -4.50 2.33 0.90
N VAL A 27 -4.93 2.39 -0.36
CA VAL A 27 -6.35 2.55 -0.71
C VAL A 27 -7.15 1.37 -0.17
N LEU A 28 -6.71 0.14 -0.44
CA LEU A 28 -7.42 -1.06 0.02
C LEU A 28 -7.54 -1.10 1.55
N GLU A 29 -6.50 -0.73 2.30
CA GLU A 29 -6.53 -0.84 3.76
C GLU A 29 -7.14 0.36 4.47
N ARG A 30 -6.81 1.59 4.05
CA ARG A 30 -7.18 2.82 4.77
C ARG A 30 -8.46 3.45 4.25
N ILE A 31 -8.80 3.23 2.99
CA ILE A 31 -10.00 3.80 2.36
C ILE A 31 -11.10 2.74 2.28
N GLU A 32 -10.78 1.57 1.74
CA GLU A 32 -11.74 0.47 1.56
C GLU A 32 -11.92 -0.41 2.83
N GLY A 33 -11.08 -0.19 3.86
CA GLY A 33 -11.19 -0.90 5.14
C GLY A 33 -10.82 -2.39 5.09
N ILE A 34 -10.11 -2.84 4.05
CA ILE A 34 -9.66 -4.21 3.93
C ILE A 34 -8.45 -4.42 4.85
N ASN A 35 -8.57 -5.27 5.86
CA ASN A 35 -7.43 -5.58 6.73
C ASN A 35 -6.34 -6.33 5.92
N LEU A 36 -5.25 -5.63 5.59
CA LEU A 36 -4.07 -6.18 4.94
C LEU A 36 -2.95 -6.45 5.94
N GLY A 37 -2.96 -5.80 7.09
CA GLY A 37 -1.99 -5.96 8.17
C GLY A 37 -0.87 -4.92 8.13
N TYR A 38 -1.07 -3.78 7.45
CA TYR A 38 -0.16 -2.63 7.48
C TYR A 38 -0.73 -1.46 8.32
N GLU A 39 -1.60 -1.78 9.29
CA GLU A 39 -2.16 -0.84 10.26
C GLU A 39 -1.09 -0.11 11.08
N ASP A 40 -0.02 -0.81 11.44
CA ASP A 40 1.16 -0.27 12.16
C ASP A 40 2.22 0.35 11.24
N CYS A 41 1.97 0.41 9.93
CA CYS A 41 2.96 0.97 9.03
C CYS A 41 3.03 2.49 9.15
N VAL A 42 4.26 3.00 9.20
CA VAL A 42 4.52 4.44 9.11
C VAL A 42 4.46 4.85 7.64
N TRP A 43 3.32 5.42 7.26
CA TRP A 43 3.07 5.91 5.92
C TRP A 43 3.70 7.28 5.70
N LYS A 44 4.25 7.51 4.50
CA LYS A 44 4.78 8.81 4.08
C LYS A 44 4.40 9.14 2.65
N VAL A 45 4.28 10.43 2.34
CA VAL A 45 4.11 10.91 0.96
C VAL A 45 5.48 11.06 0.30
N THR A 46 5.57 10.65 -0.96
CA THR A 46 6.74 10.76 -1.82
C THR A 46 6.34 11.34 -3.18
N SER A 47 7.31 11.62 -4.05
CA SER A 47 7.06 12.10 -5.42
C SER A 47 6.22 11.14 -6.27
N THR A 48 6.14 9.86 -5.90
CA THR A 48 5.45 8.82 -6.67
C THR A 48 4.19 8.28 -5.99
N GLY A 49 3.77 8.88 -4.88
CA GLY A 49 2.59 8.47 -4.10
C GLY A 49 2.91 8.23 -2.64
N VAL A 50 2.06 7.46 -1.96
CA VAL A 50 2.31 7.04 -0.58
C VAL A 50 3.26 5.85 -0.54
N TYR A 51 4.02 5.74 0.55
CA TYR A 51 5.01 4.71 0.76
C TYR A 51 4.92 4.15 2.18
N CYS A 52 5.19 2.85 2.31
CA CYS A 52 5.24 2.11 3.57
C CYS A 52 6.42 1.13 3.52
N ASN A 53 7.31 1.18 4.52
CA ASN A 53 8.51 0.32 4.57
C ASN A 53 8.19 -1.16 4.79
N MET A 54 7.14 -1.47 5.55
CA MET A 54 6.75 -2.85 5.82
C MET A 54 6.36 -3.61 4.54
N ILE A 55 5.79 -2.92 3.55
CA ILE A 55 5.51 -3.51 2.23
C ILE A 55 6.82 -3.92 1.54
N GLU A 56 7.88 -3.12 1.64
CA GLU A 56 9.18 -3.45 1.04
C GLU A 56 9.85 -4.64 1.72
N ASP A 57 9.75 -4.75 3.05
CA ASP A 57 10.27 -5.90 3.79
C ASP A 57 9.51 -7.19 3.42
N ASP A 58 8.19 -7.10 3.26
CA ASP A 58 7.39 -8.24 2.81
C ASP A 58 7.67 -8.61 1.34
N LEU A 59 7.87 -7.62 0.44
CA LEU A 59 8.30 -7.85 -0.94
C LEU A 59 9.67 -8.56 -1.00
N ARG A 60 10.63 -8.12 -0.18
CA ARG A 60 11.94 -8.77 -0.07
C ARG A 60 11.78 -10.22 0.37
N LYS A 61 10.96 -10.47 1.40
CA LYS A 61 10.69 -11.81 1.90
C LYS A 61 10.01 -12.71 0.85
N LEU A 62 9.04 -12.20 0.10
CA LEU A 62 8.42 -12.95 -1.01
C LEU A 62 9.44 -13.31 -2.09
N ALA A 63 10.37 -12.40 -2.40
CA ALA A 63 11.43 -12.64 -3.38
C ALA A 63 12.45 -13.68 -2.88
N GLU A 64 12.86 -13.60 -1.61
CA GLU A 64 13.73 -14.59 -0.95
C GLU A 64 13.11 -15.99 -0.94
N LEU A 65 11.79 -16.08 -0.78
CA LEU A 65 11.03 -17.33 -0.88
C LEU A 65 10.83 -17.82 -2.32
N GLY A 66 11.29 -17.07 -3.33
CA GLY A 66 11.12 -17.41 -4.76
C GLY A 66 9.68 -17.28 -5.25
N LEU A 67 8.81 -16.61 -4.50
CA LEU A 67 7.39 -16.45 -4.83
C LEU A 67 7.13 -15.28 -5.77
N ILE A 68 8.07 -14.33 -5.85
CA ILE A 68 8.08 -13.24 -6.81
C ILE A 68 9.53 -13.00 -7.30
N LYS A 69 9.68 -12.25 -8.39
CA LYS A 69 10.95 -11.69 -8.86
C LYS A 69 10.78 -10.18 -8.99
N ILE A 70 11.76 -9.42 -8.54
CA ILE A 70 11.75 -7.95 -8.60
C ILE A 70 12.85 -7.49 -9.56
N ASN A 71 12.46 -6.80 -10.63
CA ASN A 71 13.36 -6.23 -11.63
C ASN A 71 13.18 -4.71 -11.68
N GLY A 72 13.93 -3.98 -10.84
CA GLY A 72 13.75 -2.55 -10.68
C GLY A 72 12.37 -2.22 -10.09
N VAL A 73 11.48 -1.66 -10.92
CA VAL A 73 10.10 -1.33 -10.54
C VAL A 73 9.10 -2.46 -10.86
N GLU A 74 9.47 -3.40 -11.71
CA GLU A 74 8.59 -4.49 -12.13
C GLU A 74 8.57 -5.60 -11.08
N ILE A 75 7.38 -6.12 -10.78
CA ILE A 75 7.17 -7.30 -9.93
C ILE A 75 6.58 -8.41 -10.79
N ASN A 76 7.31 -9.52 -10.87
CA ASN A 76 6.90 -10.70 -11.62
C ASN A 76 6.54 -11.82 -10.64
N VAL A 77 5.29 -12.28 -10.68
CA VAL A 77 4.85 -13.45 -9.90
C VAL A 77 4.96 -14.69 -10.81
N PRO A 78 5.81 -15.69 -10.50
CA PRO A 78 5.88 -16.92 -11.26
C PRO A 78 4.51 -17.61 -11.23
N THR A 79 3.81 -17.58 -12.35
CA THR A 79 2.51 -18.23 -12.49
C THR A 79 2.72 -19.72 -12.73
N ARG A 80 2.03 -20.56 -11.94
CA ARG A 80 1.63 -21.87 -12.44
C ARG A 80 0.55 -21.58 -13.49
N ILE A 81 0.85 -22.00 -14.70
CA ILE A 81 0.15 -21.74 -15.96
C ILE A 81 -1.39 -21.78 -15.84
N ASN A 82 -2.00 -20.79 -16.49
CA ASN A 82 -3.38 -20.66 -16.99
C ASN A 82 -4.52 -20.30 -16.00
N GLU A 83 -5.25 -19.23 -16.37
CA GLU A 83 -6.61 -18.82 -15.95
C GLU A 83 -6.81 -17.78 -14.84
N GLN A 84 -5.78 -17.18 -14.25
CA GLN A 84 -6.03 -16.02 -13.38
C GLN A 84 -6.26 -14.74 -14.21
N ARG A 85 -7.54 -14.30 -14.28
CA ARG A 85 -7.91 -12.95 -14.72
C ARG A 85 -7.28 -11.96 -13.74
N PHE A 86 -6.21 -11.29 -14.17
CA PHE A 86 -5.67 -10.16 -13.44
C PHE A 86 -6.54 -8.92 -13.70
N VAL A 87 -6.62 -8.06 -12.70
CA VAL A 87 -7.17 -6.72 -12.81
C VAL A 87 -6.04 -5.79 -13.18
N GLU A 88 -6.11 -5.22 -14.38
CA GLU A 88 -5.23 -4.14 -14.80
C GLU A 88 -5.78 -2.81 -14.28
N ILE A 89 -4.96 -2.09 -13.52
CA ILE A 89 -5.32 -0.76 -13.02
C ILE A 89 -5.08 0.24 -14.15
N LYS A 90 -6.15 0.57 -14.89
CA LYS A 90 -6.08 1.41 -16.09
C LYS A 90 -5.63 2.86 -15.83
N ASP A 91 -5.97 3.41 -14.65
CA ASP A 91 -5.60 4.77 -14.26
C ASP A 91 -4.85 4.76 -12.92
N VAL A 92 -3.56 4.42 -13.01
CA VAL A 92 -2.63 4.44 -11.88
C VAL A 92 -2.50 5.85 -11.29
N GLY A 93 -2.59 6.90 -12.12
CA GLY A 93 -2.52 8.27 -11.67
C GLY A 93 -3.67 8.64 -10.73
N LYS A 94 -4.89 8.16 -11.04
CA LYS A 94 -6.06 8.33 -10.16
C LYS A 94 -5.86 7.62 -8.83
N LEU A 95 -5.39 6.37 -8.83
CA LEU A 95 -5.09 5.62 -7.61
C LEU A 95 -4.11 6.37 -6.71
N VAL A 96 -3.01 6.88 -7.29
CA VAL A 96 -2.00 7.64 -6.55
C VAL A 96 -2.58 8.93 -5.97
N ARG A 97 -3.34 9.69 -6.77
CA ARG A 97 -3.98 10.93 -6.30
C ARG A 97 -4.95 10.67 -5.15
N GLU A 98 -5.72 9.59 -5.23
CA GLU A 98 -6.67 9.19 -4.19
C GLU A 98 -5.95 8.85 -2.89
N ALA A 99 -4.92 8.01 -2.95
CA ALA A 99 -4.10 7.67 -1.78
C ALA A 99 -3.46 8.90 -1.13
N VAL A 100 -2.84 9.79 -1.93
CA VAL A 100 -2.16 10.99 -1.43
C VAL A 100 -3.16 11.98 -0.83
N THR A 101 -4.30 12.22 -1.48
CA THR A 101 -5.32 13.14 -0.99
C THR A 101 -5.86 12.68 0.36
N HIS A 102 -6.21 11.39 0.48
CA HIS A 102 -6.73 10.84 1.71
C HIS A 102 -5.70 10.88 2.85
N PHE A 103 -4.43 10.59 2.55
CA PHE A 103 -3.35 10.70 3.52
C PHE A 103 -3.21 12.12 4.08
N ILE A 104 -3.14 13.13 3.19
CA ILE A 104 -2.99 14.53 3.60
C ILE A 104 -4.16 14.97 4.48
N VAL A 105 -5.40 14.60 4.10
CA VAL A 105 -6.59 14.94 4.89
C VAL A 105 -6.51 14.31 6.28
N THR A 106 -6.16 13.04 6.38
CA THR A 106 -6.09 12.32 7.67
C THR A 106 -4.98 12.86 8.59
N GLU A 107 -3.81 13.19 8.05
CA GLU A 107 -2.73 13.79 8.85
C GLU A 107 -3.03 15.24 9.26
N SER A 108 -3.76 15.99 8.41
CA SER A 108 -4.19 17.34 8.77
C SER A 108 -5.21 17.35 9.91
N THR A 109 -6.11 16.37 9.96
CA THR A 109 -7.11 16.26 11.02
C THR A 109 -6.50 15.71 12.32
N SER A 110 -5.54 14.78 12.26
CA SER A 110 -4.82 14.31 13.45
C SER A 110 -4.01 15.44 14.12
N SER A 111 -3.43 16.35 13.33
CA SER A 111 -2.70 17.51 13.86
C SER A 111 -3.57 18.60 14.50
N HIS A 112 -4.85 18.71 14.11
CA HIS A 112 -5.77 19.73 14.66
C HIS A 112 -6.39 19.35 16.02
N PHE A 113 -6.46 18.06 16.37
CA PHE A 113 -7.00 17.62 17.67
C PHE A 113 -5.97 17.63 18.81
N GLY A 114 -4.70 17.95 18.54
CA GLY A 114 -3.62 17.91 19.53
C GLY A 114 -3.42 19.17 20.40
N ASN A 115 -4.10 20.29 20.10
CA ASN A 115 -3.79 21.59 20.74
C ASN A 115 -4.86 22.16 21.69
N ASP A 116 -6.01 21.50 21.88
CA ASP A 116 -7.14 22.08 22.63
C ASP A 116 -7.22 21.71 24.13
N LEU A 117 -6.23 21.01 24.70
CA LEU A 117 -6.31 20.52 26.09
C LEU A 117 -5.30 21.11 27.10
N LEU A 118 -4.59 22.20 26.78
CA LEU A 118 -3.65 22.85 27.74
C LEU A 118 -3.95 24.31 28.07
N GLY A 119 -5.14 24.81 27.77
CA GLY A 119 -5.47 26.25 27.86
C GLY A 119 -6.63 26.65 28.75
N ARG A 120 -6.91 25.98 29.87
CA ARG A 120 -7.92 26.50 30.83
C ARG A 120 -7.66 26.07 32.28
N LYS A 121 -6.71 26.75 32.92
CA LYS A 121 -6.77 27.03 34.37
C LYS A 121 -6.66 28.54 34.56
N ARG A 122 -7.79 29.17 34.85
CA ARG A 122 -7.87 30.42 35.62
C ARG A 122 -8.66 30.08 36.87
#